data_AF-A0A5C5ZYQ1-F1
#
_entry.id   AF-A0A5C5ZYQ1-F1
#
_cell.length_a   1.000
_cell.length_b   1.000
_cell.length_c   1.000
_cell.angle_alpha   90.00
_cell.angle_beta   90.00
_cell.angle_gamma   90.00
#
_symmetry.space_group_name_H-M   'P 1'
#
loop_
_entity.id
_entity.type
_entity.pdbx_description
1 polymer ?
#
loop_
_entity_poly.entity_id
_entity_poly.type
_entity_poly.pdbx_seq_one_letter_code
_entity_poly.pdbx_strand_id
1 'polypeptide(L)'
;MNAISTHCDHEDWRLLGWIGIWSLAFLVVIASLLKLTSTLDDLTDDSRFVLGFAMGGLAVTWTAAATWAALIHLPSASDPTRQRVRSRIAVAVIGIVEIVYLGWMSRPYSSLFVEAVLSTMVATAGPILVWQWTRRRIHRTEQVVSHRRKIRHLMEMTFIIAIIAAVLNWGCRWPEISTTKLVVIVSNAFVWTFVLSVILGRWWPSAVLAIPILISQLVVSASLVESMGQAGDGQIEQNAGTILGFHFFTFLLLILMRSSNHRWIGSEKKYELSSSPN
;
A
#
# COMPACT_ATOMS: atom_id res chain seq x y z
N MET A 1 30.62 -23.11 -0.53
CA MET A 1 29.35 -22.81 0.18
C MET A 1 28.78 -21.52 -0.41
N ASN A 2 27.67 -21.56 -1.18
CA ASN A 2 27.08 -20.35 -1.81
C ASN A 2 25.55 -20.45 -2.06
N ALA A 3 24.87 -21.49 -1.58
CA ALA A 3 23.50 -21.82 -2.02
C ALA A 3 22.36 -21.02 -1.36
N ILE A 4 22.66 -20.15 -0.37
CA ILE A 4 21.62 -19.48 0.44
C ILE A 4 21.21 -18.11 -0.14
N SER A 5 22.08 -17.43 -0.90
CA SER A 5 21.77 -16.08 -1.43
C SER A 5 20.78 -16.10 -2.59
N THR A 6 20.87 -17.08 -3.49
CA THR A 6 20.06 -17.16 -4.73
C THR A 6 18.58 -17.36 -4.46
N HIS A 7 18.21 -18.08 -3.39
CA HIS A 7 16.81 -18.34 -3.05
C HIS A 7 16.07 -17.08 -2.60
N CYS A 8 16.77 -16.16 -1.91
CA CYS A 8 16.16 -14.93 -1.42
C CYS A 8 15.77 -13.98 -2.55
N ASP A 9 16.67 -13.76 -3.50
CA ASP A 9 16.49 -12.83 -4.63
C ASP A 9 15.31 -13.25 -5.53
N HIS A 10 15.12 -14.55 -5.78
CA HIS A 10 14.03 -15.04 -6.62
C HIS A 10 12.62 -14.75 -6.06
N GLU A 11 12.43 -14.79 -4.75
CA GLU A 11 11.13 -14.52 -4.13
C GLU A 11 10.75 -13.03 -4.16
N ASP A 12 11.73 -12.12 -4.09
CA ASP A 12 11.46 -10.67 -4.26
C ASP A 12 11.06 -10.34 -5.69
N TRP A 13 11.73 -10.93 -6.68
CA TRP A 13 11.34 -10.77 -8.09
C TRP A 13 9.99 -11.39 -8.41
N ARG A 14 9.58 -12.47 -7.73
CA ARG A 14 8.21 -13.02 -7.84
C ARG A 14 7.17 -12.07 -7.26
N LEU A 15 7.41 -11.50 -6.08
CA LEU A 15 6.54 -10.50 -5.46
C LEU A 15 6.40 -9.26 -6.34
N LEU A 16 7.52 -8.70 -6.81
CA LEU A 16 7.53 -7.54 -7.71
C LEU A 16 6.88 -7.85 -9.07
N GLY A 17 7.10 -9.05 -9.61
CA GLY A 17 6.45 -9.52 -10.84
C GLY A 17 4.93 -9.57 -10.69
N TRP A 18 4.42 -10.13 -9.58
CA TRP A 18 2.99 -10.12 -9.29
C TRP A 18 2.43 -8.70 -9.09
N ILE A 19 3.14 -7.83 -8.38
CA ILE A 19 2.74 -6.43 -8.21
C ILE A 19 2.66 -5.72 -9.57
N GLY A 20 3.65 -5.90 -10.45
CA GLY A 20 3.67 -5.33 -11.80
C GLY A 20 2.59 -5.88 -12.72
N ILE A 21 2.31 -7.19 -12.69
CA ILE A 21 1.21 -7.81 -13.44
C ILE A 21 -0.14 -7.21 -13.03
N TRP A 22 -0.40 -7.09 -11.72
CA TRP A 22 -1.64 -6.52 -11.22
C TRP A 22 -1.75 -5.02 -11.51
N SER A 23 -0.68 -4.24 -11.31
CA SER A 23 -0.65 -2.81 -11.63
C SER A 23 -0.98 -2.57 -13.11
N LEU A 24 -0.32 -3.30 -14.01
CA LEU A 24 -0.59 -3.23 -15.46
C LEU A 24 -2.04 -3.65 -15.79
N ALA A 25 -2.55 -4.71 -15.16
CA ALA A 25 -3.92 -5.16 -15.37
C ALA A 25 -4.95 -4.09 -14.96
N PHE A 26 -4.77 -3.43 -13.81
CA PHE A 26 -5.64 -2.32 -13.40
C PHE A 26 -5.52 -1.12 -14.32
N LEU A 27 -4.30 -0.74 -14.73
CA LEU A 27 -4.10 0.35 -15.68
C LEU A 27 -4.79 0.08 -17.02
N VAL A 28 -4.77 -1.16 -17.51
CA VAL A 28 -5.50 -1.57 -18.73
C VAL A 28 -7.02 -1.49 -18.50
N VAL A 29 -7.55 -2.00 -17.38
CA VAL A 29 -8.99 -1.92 -17.06
C VAL A 29 -9.46 -0.47 -16.97
N ILE A 30 -8.73 0.38 -16.24
CA ILE A 30 -9.02 1.81 -16.12
C ILE A 30 -8.96 2.47 -17.50
N ALA A 31 -7.89 2.27 -18.28
CA ALA A 31 -7.77 2.83 -19.63
C ALA A 31 -8.92 2.42 -20.55
N SER A 32 -9.37 1.16 -20.48
CA SER A 32 -10.49 0.65 -21.26
C SER A 32 -11.82 1.31 -20.87
N LEU A 33 -12.09 1.46 -19.57
CA LEU A 33 -13.31 2.12 -19.08
C LEU A 33 -13.32 3.62 -19.42
N LEU A 34 -12.21 4.33 -19.20
CA LEU A 34 -12.10 5.76 -19.52
C LEU A 34 -12.14 6.07 -21.03
N LYS A 35 -11.93 5.07 -21.89
CA LYS A 35 -12.05 5.20 -23.35
C LYS A 35 -13.48 4.98 -23.85
N LEU A 36 -14.34 4.32 -23.07
CA LEU A 36 -15.72 4.02 -23.48
C LEU A 36 -16.65 5.24 -23.41
N THR A 37 -16.33 6.26 -22.60
CA THR A 37 -17.22 7.40 -22.36
C THR A 37 -16.52 8.76 -22.38
N SER A 38 -17.28 9.80 -22.73
CA SER A 38 -16.88 11.21 -22.69
C SER A 38 -16.96 11.84 -21.30
N THR A 39 -17.80 11.30 -20.42
CA THR A 39 -17.86 11.67 -19.00
C THR A 39 -17.82 10.42 -18.11
N LEU A 40 -17.47 10.60 -16.84
CA LEU A 40 -17.64 9.55 -15.82
C LEU A 40 -19.11 9.28 -15.50
N ASP A 41 -20.01 10.22 -15.80
CA ASP A 41 -21.43 10.07 -15.51
C ASP A 41 -22.17 9.22 -16.54
N ASP A 42 -21.63 9.09 -17.75
CA ASP A 42 -22.13 8.18 -18.79
C ASP A 42 -21.84 6.69 -18.48
N LEU A 43 -21.01 6.39 -17.47
CA LEU A 43 -20.72 5.01 -17.07
C LEU A 43 -21.88 4.40 -16.28
N THR A 44 -22.23 3.16 -16.62
CA THR A 44 -23.17 2.34 -15.83
C THR A 44 -22.63 2.10 -14.42
N ASP A 45 -23.53 1.84 -13.47
CA ASP A 45 -23.17 1.59 -12.07
C ASP A 45 -22.15 0.45 -11.92
N ASP A 46 -22.36 -0.68 -12.62
CA ASP A 46 -21.38 -1.77 -12.73
C ASP A 46 -20.00 -1.28 -13.22
N SER A 47 -19.98 -0.39 -14.22
CA SER A 47 -18.73 0.15 -14.78
C SER A 47 -18.04 1.11 -13.80
N ARG A 48 -18.80 1.88 -13.03
CA ARG A 48 -18.29 2.75 -11.95
C ARG A 48 -17.74 1.92 -10.78
N PHE A 49 -18.43 0.83 -10.42
CA PHE A 49 -17.96 -0.14 -9.43
C PHE A 49 -16.64 -0.79 -9.87
N VAL A 50 -16.57 -1.30 -11.12
CA VAL A 50 -15.33 -1.93 -11.66
C VAL A 50 -14.19 -0.91 -11.78
N LEU A 51 -14.49 0.34 -12.16
CA LEU A 51 -13.52 1.44 -12.16
C LEU A 51 -12.98 1.66 -10.73
N GLY A 52 -13.86 1.80 -9.75
CA GLY A 52 -13.48 1.91 -8.33
C GLY A 52 -12.62 0.73 -7.88
N PHE A 53 -13.05 -0.49 -8.15
CA PHE A 53 -12.33 -1.72 -7.81
C PHE A 53 -10.92 -1.76 -8.39
N ALA A 54 -10.75 -1.35 -9.66
CA ALA A 54 -9.45 -1.24 -10.30
C ALA A 54 -8.59 -0.11 -9.70
N MET A 55 -9.19 1.04 -9.36
CA MET A 55 -8.50 2.16 -8.69
C MET A 55 -8.00 1.79 -7.29
N GLY A 56 -8.84 1.10 -6.49
CA GLY A 56 -8.48 0.56 -5.19
C GLY A 56 -7.37 -0.50 -5.28
N GLY A 57 -7.46 -1.40 -6.25
CA GLY A 57 -6.41 -2.38 -6.55
C GLY A 57 -5.08 -1.72 -6.94
N LEU A 58 -5.12 -0.73 -7.82
CA LEU A 58 -3.94 0.02 -8.27
C LEU A 58 -3.24 0.73 -7.10
N ALA A 59 -4.00 1.46 -6.29
CA ALA A 59 -3.48 2.14 -5.10
C ALA A 59 -2.81 1.16 -4.12
N VAL A 60 -3.35 -0.05 -3.95
CA VAL A 60 -2.69 -1.11 -3.16
C VAL A 60 -1.42 -1.61 -3.82
N THR A 61 -1.40 -1.87 -5.13
CA THR A 61 -0.18 -2.34 -5.81
C THR A 61 0.96 -1.32 -5.72
N TRP A 62 0.67 -0.03 -5.89
CA TRP A 62 1.64 1.04 -5.71
C TRP A 62 2.09 1.17 -4.25
N THR A 63 1.16 1.08 -3.30
CA THR A 63 1.49 1.09 -1.86
C THR A 63 2.36 -0.10 -1.47
N ALA A 64 2.12 -1.29 -2.04
CA ALA A 64 2.93 -2.48 -1.83
C ALA A 64 4.33 -2.33 -2.45
N ALA A 65 4.44 -1.80 -3.68
CA ALA A 65 5.71 -1.49 -4.33
C ALA A 65 6.55 -0.48 -3.52
N ALA A 66 5.91 0.59 -3.03
CA ALA A 66 6.55 1.61 -2.22
C ALA A 66 6.94 1.07 -0.82
N THR A 67 6.09 0.25 -0.20
CA THR A 67 6.39 -0.45 1.05
C THR A 67 7.59 -1.39 0.88
N TRP A 68 7.67 -2.13 -0.23
CA TRP A 68 8.82 -2.96 -0.58
C TRP A 68 10.09 -2.13 -0.77
N ALA A 69 10.03 -1.09 -1.61
CA ALA A 69 11.16 -0.22 -1.92
C ALA A 69 11.70 0.52 -0.70
N ALA A 70 10.83 0.92 0.24
CA ALA A 70 11.22 1.58 1.48
C ALA A 70 11.73 0.58 2.54
N LEU A 71 10.93 -0.45 2.85
CA LEU A 71 11.04 -1.19 4.12
C LEU A 71 11.59 -2.62 4.01
N ILE A 72 11.55 -3.25 2.84
CA ILE A 72 12.05 -4.62 2.70
C ILE A 72 13.57 -4.64 2.57
N HIS A 73 14.19 -5.52 3.36
CA HIS A 73 15.64 -5.74 3.38
C HIS A 73 16.04 -6.77 2.33
N LEU A 74 16.62 -6.30 1.22
CA LEU A 74 17.36 -7.13 0.27
C LEU A 74 18.64 -7.66 0.95
N PRO A 75 18.94 -8.97 0.96
CA PRO A 75 20.20 -9.49 1.51
C PRO A 75 21.45 -8.98 0.75
N SER A 76 22.63 -9.25 1.28
CA SER A 76 23.90 -8.72 0.76
C SER A 76 24.60 -9.74 -0.12
N ALA A 77 24.52 -9.58 -1.45
CA ALA A 77 25.46 -10.22 -2.38
C ALA A 77 26.85 -9.55 -2.31
N SER A 78 27.84 -10.16 -2.98
CA SER A 78 29.26 -9.77 -2.93
C SER A 78 29.59 -8.38 -3.52
N ASP A 79 28.67 -7.73 -4.21
CA ASP A 79 28.77 -6.32 -4.65
C ASP A 79 27.53 -5.53 -4.16
N PRO A 80 27.48 -5.14 -2.87
CA PRO A 80 26.24 -5.00 -2.11
C PRO A 80 25.45 -3.71 -2.34
N THR A 81 26.09 -2.67 -2.90
CA THR A 81 25.47 -1.39 -3.20
C THR A 81 24.82 -1.39 -4.58
N ARG A 82 25.50 -1.94 -5.59
CA ARG A 82 25.12 -1.80 -7.00
C ARG A 82 23.84 -2.54 -7.35
N GLN A 83 23.67 -3.78 -6.88
CA GLN A 83 22.48 -4.59 -7.19
C GLN A 83 21.23 -4.09 -6.44
N ARG A 84 21.34 -3.78 -5.14
CA ARG A 84 20.24 -3.23 -4.34
C ARG A 84 19.72 -1.89 -4.88
N VAL A 85 20.62 -1.00 -5.30
CA VAL A 85 20.27 0.29 -5.90
C VAL A 85 19.59 0.08 -7.26
N ARG A 86 20.09 -0.83 -8.11
CA ARG A 86 19.47 -1.14 -9.41
C ARG A 86 18.02 -1.61 -9.30
N SER A 87 17.70 -2.57 -8.42
CA SER A 87 16.32 -3.04 -8.29
C SER A 87 15.37 -1.95 -7.76
N ARG A 88 15.83 -1.11 -6.83
CA ARG A 88 15.04 0.02 -6.32
C ARG A 88 14.84 1.11 -7.37
N ILE A 89 15.85 1.40 -8.19
CA ILE A 89 15.72 2.30 -9.34
C ILE A 89 14.74 1.72 -10.37
N ALA A 90 14.80 0.42 -10.68
CA ALA A 90 13.88 -0.20 -11.63
C ALA A 90 12.41 -0.08 -11.16
N VAL A 91 12.12 -0.41 -9.91
CA VAL A 91 10.78 -0.23 -9.32
C VAL A 91 10.34 1.24 -9.33
N ALA A 92 11.24 2.18 -9.02
CA ALA A 92 10.93 3.61 -9.06
C ALA A 92 10.66 4.12 -10.49
N VAL A 93 11.44 3.68 -11.48
CA VAL A 93 11.25 4.04 -12.90
C VAL A 93 9.94 3.47 -13.43
N ILE A 94 9.61 2.20 -13.12
CA ILE A 94 8.33 1.59 -13.48
C ILE A 94 7.17 2.38 -12.85
N GLY A 95 7.23 2.67 -11.55
CA GLY A 95 6.22 3.46 -10.86
C GLY A 95 6.05 4.87 -11.44
N ILE A 96 7.13 5.55 -11.84
CA ILE A 96 7.07 6.84 -12.54
C ILE A 96 6.37 6.70 -13.90
N VAL A 97 6.69 5.66 -14.68
CA VAL A 97 6.02 5.39 -15.97
C VAL A 97 4.53 5.11 -15.78
N GLU A 98 4.15 4.34 -14.77
CA GLU A 98 2.76 4.04 -14.43
C GLU A 98 1.99 5.30 -13.97
N ILE A 99 2.60 6.15 -13.15
CA ILE A 99 2.03 7.44 -12.72
C ILE A 99 1.85 8.38 -13.93
N VAL A 100 2.85 8.47 -14.83
CA VAL A 100 2.75 9.28 -16.05
C VAL A 100 1.69 8.73 -17.00
N TYR A 101 1.57 7.41 -17.11
CA TYR A 101 0.54 6.77 -17.93
C TYR A 101 -0.86 7.01 -17.38
N LEU A 102 -1.08 6.81 -16.06
CA LEU A 102 -2.34 7.15 -15.39
C LEU A 102 -2.67 8.63 -15.61
N GLY A 103 -1.75 9.54 -15.27
CA GLY A 103 -1.96 10.98 -15.42
C GLY A 103 -2.14 11.46 -16.87
N TRP A 104 -1.70 10.68 -17.86
CA TRP A 104 -1.99 10.94 -19.27
C TRP A 104 -3.39 10.45 -19.68
N MET A 105 -3.80 9.24 -19.27
CA MET A 105 -5.11 8.69 -19.64
C MET A 105 -6.28 9.30 -18.86
N SER A 106 -6.06 9.73 -17.61
CA SER A 106 -7.07 10.41 -16.78
C SER A 106 -7.00 11.94 -16.83
N ARG A 107 -6.35 12.53 -17.85
CA ARG A 107 -6.43 13.98 -18.14
C ARG A 107 -7.84 14.57 -18.13
N PRO A 108 -8.87 13.94 -18.74
CA PRO A 108 -10.25 14.46 -18.65
C PRO A 108 -10.89 14.27 -17.26
N TYR A 109 -10.28 13.50 -16.36
CA TYR A 109 -10.83 13.05 -15.09
C TYR A 109 -9.79 13.19 -13.96
N SER A 110 -9.34 14.42 -13.70
CA SER A 110 -8.17 14.69 -12.84
C SER A 110 -8.34 14.14 -11.41
N SER A 111 -9.57 14.12 -10.90
CA SER A 111 -9.94 13.48 -9.63
C SER A 111 -9.45 12.05 -9.47
N LEU A 112 -9.48 11.22 -10.52
CA LEU A 112 -9.00 9.83 -10.47
C LEU A 112 -7.48 9.79 -10.24
N PHE A 113 -6.74 10.61 -10.99
CA PHE A 113 -5.29 10.70 -10.81
C PHE A 113 -4.93 11.13 -9.39
N VAL A 114 -5.56 12.21 -8.90
CA VAL A 114 -5.31 12.73 -7.56
C VAL A 114 -5.73 11.73 -6.49
N GLU A 115 -6.86 11.04 -6.65
CA GLU A 115 -7.33 9.99 -5.72
C GLU A 115 -6.33 8.83 -5.61
N ALA A 116 -5.85 8.27 -6.73
CA ALA A 116 -4.88 7.17 -6.72
C ALA A 116 -3.53 7.58 -6.12
N VAL A 117 -3.01 8.76 -6.50
CA VAL A 117 -1.73 9.28 -6.00
C VAL A 117 -1.84 9.60 -4.50
N LEU A 118 -2.90 10.29 -4.08
CA LEU A 118 -3.13 10.66 -2.68
C LEU A 118 -3.35 9.42 -1.81
N SER A 119 -4.15 8.46 -2.27
CA SER A 119 -4.33 7.15 -1.60
C SER A 119 -2.99 6.45 -1.38
N THR A 120 -2.18 6.33 -2.43
CA THR A 120 -0.87 5.69 -2.37
C THR A 120 0.09 6.40 -1.43
N MET A 121 0.19 7.73 -1.49
CA MET A 121 1.07 8.52 -0.64
C MET A 121 0.71 8.38 0.85
N VAL A 122 -0.58 8.49 1.19
CA VAL A 122 -1.06 8.40 2.57
C VAL A 122 -0.94 6.96 3.09
N ALA A 123 -1.30 5.96 2.29
CA ALA A 123 -1.18 4.55 2.67
C ALA A 123 0.27 4.07 2.83
N THR A 124 1.20 4.61 2.04
CA THR A 124 2.64 4.32 2.19
C THR A 124 3.24 4.95 3.46
N ALA A 125 2.70 6.08 3.92
CA ALA A 125 3.24 6.81 5.06
C ALA A 125 3.05 6.06 6.40
N GLY A 126 1.96 5.30 6.56
CA GLY A 126 1.70 4.47 7.75
C GLY A 126 2.80 3.43 8.03
N PRO A 127 3.14 2.54 7.07
CA PRO A 127 4.29 1.64 7.17
C PRO A 127 5.61 2.35 7.49
N ILE A 128 5.86 3.53 6.91
CA ILE A 128 7.07 4.33 7.20
C ILE A 128 7.05 4.82 8.66
N LEU A 129 5.91 5.27 9.19
CA LEU A 129 5.77 5.65 10.60
C LEU A 129 6.01 4.46 11.54
N VAL A 130 5.45 3.28 11.25
CA VAL A 130 5.69 2.06 12.06
C VAL A 130 7.15 1.63 11.97
N TRP A 131 7.79 1.76 10.80
CA TRP A 131 9.23 1.54 10.65
C TRP A 131 10.06 2.55 11.47
N GLN A 132 9.69 3.84 11.46
CA GLN A 132 10.38 4.85 12.27
C GLN A 132 10.25 4.60 13.77
N TRP A 133 9.09 4.12 14.23
CA TRP A 133 8.85 3.78 15.63
C TRP A 133 9.68 2.59 16.09
N THR A 134 9.70 1.53 15.28
CA THR A 134 10.31 0.24 15.64
C THR A 134 11.79 0.16 15.25
N ARG A 135 12.23 0.94 14.25
CA ARG A 135 13.45 0.79 13.44
C ARG A 135 13.67 -0.62 12.85
N ARG A 136 12.64 -1.48 12.87
CA ARG A 136 12.68 -2.84 12.31
C ARG A 136 12.24 -2.79 10.86
N ARG A 137 13.17 -2.99 9.93
CA ARG A 137 12.83 -3.32 8.54
C ARG A 137 12.12 -4.66 8.48
N ILE A 138 11.39 -4.88 7.39
CA ILE A 138 10.78 -6.18 7.10
C ILE A 138 11.91 -7.10 6.59
N HIS A 139 12.14 -8.21 7.30
CA HIS A 139 13.19 -9.18 7.02
C HIS A 139 12.59 -10.59 6.87
N ARG A 140 13.34 -11.52 6.26
CA ARG A 140 13.00 -12.95 6.26
C ARG A 140 13.71 -13.75 7.35
N THR A 141 14.80 -13.21 7.89
CA THR A 141 15.61 -13.80 8.96
C THR A 141 15.36 -13.14 10.31
N GLU A 142 15.61 -13.87 11.39
CA GLU A 142 15.47 -13.38 12.77
C GLU A 142 16.59 -12.40 13.12
N GLN A 143 16.25 -11.33 13.84
CA GLN A 143 17.22 -10.33 14.32
C GLN A 143 16.83 -9.80 15.71
N VAL A 144 17.83 -9.60 16.58
CA VAL A 144 17.68 -9.26 18.01
C VAL A 144 17.59 -7.73 18.24
N VAL A 145 17.14 -7.35 19.45
CA VAL A 145 16.52 -6.08 19.86
C VAL A 145 17.38 -5.38 20.94
N SER A 146 17.62 -4.06 21.01
CA SER A 146 17.45 -2.93 20.06
C SER A 146 18.30 -1.72 20.52
N HIS A 147 18.37 -0.63 19.74
CA HIS A 147 19.05 0.61 20.16
C HIS A 147 18.17 1.54 21.02
N ARG A 148 18.81 2.26 21.97
CA ARG A 148 18.18 3.36 22.72
C ARG A 148 17.56 4.39 21.77
N ARG A 149 16.31 4.79 22.03
CA ARG A 149 15.61 5.84 21.27
C ARG A 149 16.29 7.19 21.51
N LYS A 150 16.61 7.93 20.45
CA LYS A 150 17.18 9.29 20.51
C LYS A 150 16.11 10.31 20.13
N ILE A 151 16.21 11.54 20.65
CA ILE A 151 15.28 12.66 20.35
C ILE A 151 15.07 12.86 18.84
N ARG A 152 16.12 12.64 18.03
CA ARG A 152 16.07 12.64 16.56
C ARG A 152 14.94 11.77 15.97
N HIS A 153 14.58 10.66 16.61
CA HIS A 153 13.50 9.78 16.13
C HIS A 153 12.12 10.44 16.23
N LEU A 154 11.88 11.23 17.29
CA LEU A 154 10.63 11.98 17.43
C LEU A 154 10.54 13.07 16.35
N MET A 155 11.66 13.74 16.02
CA MET A 155 11.72 14.70 14.92
C MET A 155 11.48 14.05 13.55
N GLU A 156 12.06 12.88 13.27
CA GLU A 156 11.80 12.14 12.02
C GLU A 156 10.31 11.78 11.87
N MET A 157 9.63 11.42 12.98
CA MET A 157 8.20 11.12 12.96
C MET A 157 7.31 12.35 12.80
N THR A 158 7.56 13.44 13.55
CA THR A 158 6.76 14.66 13.43
C THR A 158 6.91 15.29 12.04
N PHE A 159 8.09 15.17 11.42
CA PHE A 159 8.30 15.56 10.02
C PHE A 159 7.43 14.75 9.04
N ILE A 160 7.35 13.42 9.19
CA ILE A 160 6.47 12.58 8.35
C ILE A 160 5.00 12.92 8.58
N ILE A 161 4.57 13.12 9.83
CA ILE A 161 3.20 13.53 10.16
C ILE A 161 2.88 14.90 9.53
N ALA A 162 3.82 15.85 9.56
CA ALA A 162 3.66 17.15 8.92
C ALA A 162 3.56 17.03 7.39
N ILE A 163 4.32 16.13 6.75
CA ILE A 163 4.18 15.83 5.31
C ILE A 163 2.78 15.25 5.03
N ILE A 164 2.32 14.26 5.80
CA ILE A 164 0.97 13.69 5.62
C ILE A 164 -0.10 14.77 5.74
N ALA A 165 -0.01 15.63 6.76
CA ALA A 165 -0.95 16.73 6.97
C ALA A 165 -0.91 17.75 5.82
N ALA A 166 0.27 18.08 5.29
CA ALA A 166 0.42 18.97 4.13
C ALA A 166 -0.17 18.35 2.84
N VAL A 167 0.07 17.05 2.62
CA VAL A 167 -0.45 16.27 1.49
C VAL A 167 -1.98 16.13 1.55
N LEU A 168 -2.55 15.86 2.72
CA LEU A 168 -4.00 15.83 2.93
C LEU A 168 -4.62 17.23 2.76
N ASN A 169 -4.02 18.28 3.32
CA ASN A 169 -4.48 19.67 3.14
C ASN A 169 -4.41 20.12 1.66
N TRP A 170 -3.41 19.66 0.90
CA TRP A 170 -3.38 19.84 -0.55
C TRP A 170 -4.54 19.11 -1.25
N GLY A 171 -4.82 17.86 -0.86
CA GLY A 171 -5.99 17.11 -1.31
C GLY A 171 -7.33 17.80 -1.02
N CYS A 172 -7.52 18.32 0.20
CA CYS A 172 -8.71 19.10 0.60
C CYS A 172 -8.90 20.41 -0.18
N ARG A 173 -7.85 20.91 -0.85
CA ARG A 173 -7.90 22.10 -1.71
C ARG A 173 -8.11 21.76 -3.18
N TRP A 174 -8.08 20.48 -3.55
CA TRP A 174 -8.34 20.05 -4.92
C TRP A 174 -9.86 20.03 -5.17
N PRO A 175 -10.39 20.83 -6.11
CA PRO A 175 -11.83 21.08 -6.21
C PRO A 175 -12.65 19.83 -6.58
N GLU A 176 -12.03 18.82 -7.18
CA GLU A 176 -12.69 17.58 -7.59
C GLU A 176 -12.61 16.44 -6.55
N ILE A 177 -11.99 16.68 -5.38
CA ILE A 177 -11.86 15.68 -4.31
C ILE A 177 -12.90 15.96 -3.22
N SER A 178 -13.95 15.14 -3.17
CA SER A 178 -14.99 15.25 -2.13
C SER A 178 -14.49 14.78 -0.76
N THR A 179 -15.15 15.26 0.29
CA THR A 179 -14.91 14.84 1.68
C THR A 179 -15.04 13.32 1.84
N THR A 180 -15.99 12.69 1.16
CA THR A 180 -16.15 11.22 1.16
C THR A 180 -14.92 10.52 0.60
N LYS A 181 -14.36 10.98 -0.54
CA LYS A 181 -13.13 10.42 -1.12
C LYS A 181 -11.95 10.55 -0.16
N LEU A 182 -11.81 11.67 0.56
CA LEU A 182 -10.77 11.85 1.59
C LEU A 182 -10.93 10.86 2.76
N VAL A 183 -12.17 10.62 3.22
CA VAL A 183 -12.44 9.63 4.27
C VAL A 183 -12.09 8.22 3.79
N VAL A 184 -12.44 7.85 2.55
CA VAL A 184 -12.06 6.56 1.93
C VAL A 184 -10.54 6.42 1.86
N ILE A 185 -9.83 7.43 1.37
CA ILE A 185 -8.36 7.48 1.27
C ILE A 185 -7.69 7.26 2.63
N VAL A 186 -8.09 8.03 3.64
CA VAL A 186 -7.51 7.96 4.98
C VAL A 186 -7.82 6.61 5.63
N SER A 187 -9.04 6.10 5.48
CA SER A 187 -9.44 4.81 6.05
C SER A 187 -8.70 3.64 5.40
N ASN A 188 -8.53 3.65 4.07
CA ASN A 188 -7.72 2.66 3.36
C ASN A 188 -6.24 2.67 3.81
N ALA A 189 -5.67 3.84 4.10
CA ALA A 189 -4.33 3.94 4.68
C ALA A 189 -4.22 3.32 6.09
N PHE A 190 -5.26 3.50 6.93
CA PHE A 190 -5.36 2.82 8.22
C PHE A 190 -5.49 1.30 8.06
N VAL A 191 -6.35 0.83 7.15
CA VAL A 191 -6.51 -0.61 6.82
C VAL A 191 -5.19 -1.22 6.40
N TRP A 192 -4.50 -0.64 5.41
CA TRP A 192 -3.20 -1.15 4.95
C TRP A 192 -2.22 -1.30 6.10
N THR A 193 -2.06 -0.24 6.91
CA THR A 193 -1.13 -0.23 8.05
C THR A 193 -1.51 -1.27 9.12
N PHE A 194 -2.82 -1.41 9.40
CA PHE A 194 -3.36 -2.38 10.36
C PHE A 194 -3.13 -3.81 9.87
N VAL A 195 -3.60 -4.17 8.67
CA VAL A 195 -3.53 -5.55 8.16
C VAL A 195 -2.07 -5.95 7.90
N LEU A 196 -1.21 -5.03 7.41
CA LEU A 196 0.24 -5.25 7.29
C LEU A 196 0.87 -5.58 8.65
N SER A 197 0.52 -4.83 9.70
CA SER A 197 1.02 -5.06 11.07
C SER A 197 0.51 -6.38 11.65
N VAL A 198 -0.76 -6.73 11.41
CA VAL A 198 -1.39 -7.97 11.88
C VAL A 198 -0.77 -9.20 11.21
N ILE A 199 -0.70 -9.23 9.88
CA ILE A 199 -0.23 -10.38 9.10
C ILE A 199 1.29 -10.59 9.29
N LEU A 200 2.10 -9.53 9.30
CA LEU A 200 3.55 -9.63 9.50
C LEU A 200 3.97 -9.67 10.98
N GLY A 201 3.07 -9.36 11.91
CA GLY A 201 3.31 -9.29 13.36
C GLY A 201 2.96 -10.56 14.14
N ARG A 202 2.58 -11.67 13.47
CA ARG A 202 2.17 -12.96 14.07
C ARG A 202 0.76 -12.99 14.70
N TRP A 203 -0.01 -11.90 14.61
CA TRP A 203 -1.38 -11.79 15.12
C TRP A 203 -2.45 -12.23 14.11
N TRP A 204 -2.14 -13.24 13.27
CA TRP A 204 -2.96 -13.57 12.10
C TRP A 204 -4.46 -13.81 12.34
N PRO A 205 -4.96 -14.34 13.49
CA PRO A 205 -6.40 -14.47 13.71
C PRO A 205 -7.12 -13.11 13.78
N SER A 206 -6.41 -12.07 14.22
CA SER A 206 -6.92 -10.69 14.25
C SER A 206 -7.13 -10.10 12.85
N ALA A 207 -6.69 -10.78 11.78
CA ALA A 207 -7.01 -10.36 10.40
C ALA A 207 -8.52 -10.45 10.10
N VAL A 208 -9.27 -11.29 10.84
CA VAL A 208 -10.74 -11.33 10.80
C VAL A 208 -11.36 -9.98 11.17
N LEU A 209 -10.68 -9.13 11.96
CA LEU A 209 -11.15 -7.78 12.28
C LEU A 209 -11.19 -6.83 11.06
N ALA A 210 -10.55 -7.18 9.94
CA ALA A 210 -10.71 -6.41 8.71
C ALA A 210 -12.13 -6.54 8.11
N ILE A 211 -12.89 -7.59 8.42
CA ILE A 211 -14.27 -7.78 7.94
C ILE A 211 -15.21 -6.71 8.52
N PRO A 212 -15.31 -6.51 9.85
CA PRO A 212 -16.13 -5.42 10.40
C PRO A 212 -15.59 -4.03 10.05
N ILE A 213 -14.28 -3.86 9.83
CA ILE A 213 -13.71 -2.60 9.34
C ILE A 213 -14.20 -2.31 7.91
N LEU A 214 -14.14 -3.28 6.99
CA LEU A 214 -14.66 -3.19 5.63
C LEU A 214 -16.15 -2.82 5.62
N ILE A 215 -16.98 -3.54 6.40
CA ILE A 215 -18.41 -3.25 6.52
C ILE A 215 -18.63 -1.82 7.04
N SER A 216 -17.88 -1.41 8.07
CA SER A 216 -17.98 -0.06 8.64
C SER A 216 -17.59 1.02 7.63
N GLN A 217 -16.56 0.80 6.80
CA GLN A 217 -16.18 1.73 5.75
C GLN A 217 -17.24 1.86 4.67
N LEU A 218 -17.84 0.76 4.22
CA LEU A 218 -18.92 0.78 3.24
C LEU A 218 -20.11 1.59 3.79
N VAL A 219 -20.58 1.28 4.99
CA VAL A 219 -21.67 2.01 5.67
C VAL A 219 -21.35 3.49 5.82
N VAL A 220 -20.19 3.84 6.38
CA VAL A 220 -19.79 5.26 6.57
C VAL A 220 -19.67 5.99 5.23
N SER A 221 -19.14 5.34 4.18
CA SER A 221 -19.02 5.96 2.86
C SER A 221 -20.39 6.24 2.24
N ALA A 222 -21.33 5.30 2.31
CA ALA A 222 -22.69 5.47 1.80
C ALA A 222 -23.44 6.59 2.54
N SER A 223 -23.43 6.57 3.89
CA SER A 223 -24.07 7.62 4.70
C SER A 223 -23.45 9.01 4.48
N LEU A 224 -22.14 9.11 4.19
CA LEU A 224 -21.52 10.38 3.84
C LEU A 224 -21.96 10.91 2.47
N VAL A 225 -22.12 10.06 1.44
CA VAL A 225 -22.66 10.50 0.14
C VAL A 225 -24.11 10.95 0.29
N GLU A 226 -24.94 10.16 0.99
CA GLU A 226 -26.35 10.47 1.22
C GLU A 226 -26.54 11.79 1.99
N SER A 227 -25.80 11.97 3.11
CA SER A 227 -25.88 13.18 3.94
C SER A 227 -25.40 14.46 3.26
N MET A 228 -24.60 14.38 2.20
CA MET A 228 -24.13 15.56 1.44
C MET A 228 -25.13 16.02 0.38
N GLY A 229 -26.24 15.29 0.17
CA GLY A 229 -27.33 15.72 -0.72
C GLY A 229 -26.96 15.82 -2.21
N GLN A 230 -25.80 15.29 -2.59
CA GLN A 230 -25.26 15.28 -3.97
C GLN A 230 -25.29 13.88 -4.60
N ALA A 231 -26.04 12.94 -4.04
CA ALA A 231 -26.02 11.54 -4.44
C ALA A 231 -26.53 11.34 -5.88
N GLY A 232 -25.62 11.08 -6.80
CA GLY A 232 -25.84 10.11 -7.87
C GLY A 232 -25.34 8.76 -7.40
N ASP A 233 -26.16 7.71 -7.54
CA ASP A 233 -25.88 6.35 -7.02
C ASP A 233 -24.50 5.83 -7.46
N GLY A 234 -24.10 6.16 -8.70
CA GLY A 234 -22.77 5.86 -9.24
C GLY A 234 -21.56 6.35 -8.43
N GLN A 235 -21.68 7.36 -7.57
CA GLN A 235 -20.59 7.75 -6.65
C GLN A 235 -20.49 6.78 -5.46
N ILE A 236 -21.62 6.24 -4.99
CA ILE A 236 -21.64 5.20 -3.95
C ILE A 236 -20.99 3.94 -4.50
N GLU A 237 -21.38 3.52 -5.72
CA GLU A 237 -20.83 2.33 -6.38
C GLU A 237 -19.32 2.44 -6.65
N GLN A 238 -18.85 3.61 -7.13
CA GLN A 238 -17.42 3.83 -7.30
C GLN A 238 -16.66 3.74 -5.96
N ASN A 239 -17.17 4.36 -4.89
CA ASN A 239 -16.53 4.31 -3.56
C ASN A 239 -16.54 2.88 -2.99
N ALA A 240 -17.64 2.15 -3.13
CA ALA A 240 -17.78 0.77 -2.71
C ALA A 240 -16.79 -0.14 -3.45
N GLY A 241 -16.69 0.02 -4.77
CA GLY A 241 -15.67 -0.60 -5.60
C GLY A 241 -14.25 -0.31 -5.08
N THR A 242 -13.89 0.96 -4.88
CA THR A 242 -12.57 1.37 -4.36
C THR A 242 -12.24 0.73 -3.01
N ILE A 243 -13.21 0.70 -2.08
CA ILE A 243 -13.03 0.07 -0.76
C ILE A 243 -12.82 -1.45 -0.91
N LEU A 244 -13.64 -2.14 -1.70
CA LEU A 244 -13.59 -3.60 -1.88
C LEU A 244 -12.32 -4.04 -2.62
N GLY A 245 -11.94 -3.34 -3.70
CA GLY A 245 -10.71 -3.57 -4.44
C GLY A 245 -9.48 -3.39 -3.54
N PHE A 246 -9.45 -2.31 -2.75
CA PHE A 246 -8.38 -2.07 -1.80
C PHE A 246 -8.26 -3.21 -0.77
N HIS A 247 -9.37 -3.67 -0.19
CA HIS A 247 -9.34 -4.77 0.79
C HIS A 247 -8.89 -6.09 0.16
N PHE A 248 -9.49 -6.48 -0.96
CA PHE A 248 -9.19 -7.74 -1.64
C PHE A 248 -7.71 -7.86 -2.02
N PHE A 249 -7.16 -6.83 -2.68
CA PHE A 249 -5.75 -6.84 -3.06
C PHE A 249 -4.80 -6.62 -1.88
N THR A 250 -5.23 -5.92 -0.82
CA THR A 250 -4.46 -5.85 0.43
C THR A 250 -4.27 -7.25 1.00
N PHE A 251 -5.35 -8.03 1.14
CA PHE A 251 -5.24 -9.41 1.60
C PHE A 251 -4.36 -10.27 0.68
N LEU A 252 -4.60 -10.22 -0.64
CA LEU A 252 -3.87 -11.02 -1.61
C LEU A 252 -2.35 -10.74 -1.60
N LEU A 253 -1.94 -9.48 -1.63
CA LEU A 253 -0.51 -9.11 -1.61
C LEU A 253 0.14 -9.33 -0.25
N LEU A 254 -0.56 -9.09 0.87
CA LEU A 254 -0.01 -9.36 2.20
C LEU A 254 0.17 -10.86 2.44
N ILE A 255 -0.74 -11.72 1.95
CA ILE A 255 -0.57 -13.19 1.96
C ILE A 255 0.63 -13.60 1.09
N LEU A 256 0.82 -12.99 -0.09
CA LEU A 256 1.99 -13.24 -0.95
C LEU A 256 3.32 -12.82 -0.29
N MET A 257 3.35 -11.68 0.40
CA MET A 257 4.51 -11.26 1.19
C MET A 257 4.76 -12.20 2.38
N ARG A 258 3.70 -12.71 3.00
CA ARG A 258 3.79 -13.67 4.11
C ARG A 258 4.30 -15.05 3.68
N SER A 259 3.89 -15.52 2.49
CA SER A 259 4.32 -16.80 1.92
C SER A 259 5.79 -16.79 1.46
N SER A 260 6.28 -15.63 1.01
CA SER A 260 7.72 -15.33 0.81
C SER A 260 8.48 -15.07 2.13
N ASN A 261 8.00 -15.61 3.24
CA ASN A 261 8.62 -15.59 4.57
C ASN A 261 8.97 -14.21 5.17
N HIS A 262 8.45 -13.10 4.64
CA HIS A 262 8.64 -11.78 5.24
C HIS A 262 7.97 -11.67 6.62
N ARG A 263 8.66 -11.04 7.57
CA ARG A 263 8.21 -10.80 8.96
C ARG A 263 8.66 -9.42 9.45
N TRP A 264 7.83 -8.80 10.27
CA TRP A 264 8.23 -7.59 11.03
C TRP A 264 8.92 -7.95 12.35
N ILE A 265 8.54 -9.09 12.92
CA ILE A 265 9.00 -9.59 14.21
C ILE A 265 9.68 -10.94 13.98
N GLY A 266 11.01 -10.98 14.10
CA GLY A 266 11.75 -12.24 14.23
C GLY A 266 11.38 -12.93 15.54
N SER A 267 11.42 -14.26 15.61
CA SER A 267 11.29 -14.92 16.90
C SER A 267 12.61 -14.80 17.65
N GLU A 268 12.53 -14.61 18.97
CA GLU A 268 13.69 -14.83 19.82
C GLU A 268 13.87 -16.34 19.96
N LYS A 269 14.74 -16.93 19.12
CA LYS A 269 15.55 -18.03 19.62
C LYS A 269 16.40 -17.45 20.75
N LYS A 270 16.00 -17.72 21.99
CA LYS A 270 16.93 -17.69 23.11
C LYS A 270 18.12 -18.54 22.68
N TYR A 271 19.28 -17.92 22.58
CA TYR A 271 20.52 -18.68 22.66
C TYR A 271 20.54 -19.22 24.09
N GLU A 272 20.08 -20.45 24.26
CA GLU A 272 20.53 -21.28 25.36
C GLU A 272 22.05 -21.31 25.23
N LEU A 273 22.70 -20.52 26.08
CA LEU A 273 24.13 -20.55 26.24
C LEU A 273 24.47 -22.00 26.59
N SER A 274 25.12 -22.68 25.64
CA SER A 274 25.86 -23.90 25.91
C SER A 274 27.09 -23.53 26.75
N SER A 275 26.85 -23.10 27.99
CA SER A 275 27.84 -23.00 29.05
C SER A 275 28.17 -24.43 29.50
N SER A 276 28.83 -25.17 28.61
CA SER A 276 29.64 -26.34 28.95
C SER A 276 31.10 -25.88 28.89
N PRO A 277 31.66 -25.31 29.97
CA PRO A 277 33.09 -25.40 30.17
C PRO A 277 33.43 -26.87 30.45
N ASN A 278 34.31 -27.44 29.62
CA ASN A 278 35.13 -28.57 30.03
C ASN A 278 36.24 -28.05 30.95
#